data_AF-A0A517P2C5-F1
#
_entry.id   AF-A0A517P2C5-F1
#
_cell.length_a   1.000
_cell.length_b   1.000
_cell.length_c   1.000
_cell.angle_alpha   90.00
_cell.angle_beta   90.00
_cell.angle_gamma   90.00
#
_symmetry.space_group_name_H-M   'P 1'
#
loop_
_entity.id
_entity.type
_entity.pdbx_description
1 polymer ?
#
loop_
_entity_poly.entity_id
_entity_poly.type
_entity_poly.pdbx_seq_one_letter_code
_entity_poly.pdbx_strand_id
1 'polypeptide(L)'
;MNTQYRDLKIKELRDQLTRFAPKAKKVEQGMLAEKLYCEIEEDRSYAFDYLCFRITNYRPEQPSRHNIASVDLKHDLRLLIEDLSDSADLAVDEVNEQVHTVDELSKLFSVSTKTISRWRNAGLVSRRLLFGGRKRVGFLHSSVDNFVSNNREKIRRGERFSQLSDDEKSEMIERARQLVEGGASLSEVTRQLSDRMNRSPETIRYTLKNFDSENKSVAIFPNHRGALTDDDKRSIFKLHIHGATVSQLCKRFKRTRTSIQRILLDMRMERVMELPLDYMYHEDFEQVAREEEYLGPVPQPAVAPRKVRVPSGLPSYLAALYDVPLLTREQEYHLFRKMNYLKHKASRLRESLESSIGSKTAVMDQIDALYEDAVRVKNKIVQSNLRLVVSIAKRHVASTDDFFTLVSDGNMSLIRACEKFDYSRGNKFSTYASWAIMKNFARTIPKEFKHRDRFRTTTEELFMSRQDERMDPYAEETVQRSRQRELSKILNRLDEREQKIITARFGLGRGNEPLTLKQVGEEMGVTKERIRQLESRALAKLRDAADEAKIDVELGS
;
A
#
# COMPACT_ATOMS: atom_id res chain seq x y z
N MET A 1 -42.57 7.63 -17.27
CA MET A 1 -42.39 6.44 -18.12
C MET A 1 -41.02 5.81 -17.90
N ASN A 2 -40.99 4.49 -17.73
CA ASN A 2 -39.78 3.72 -17.48
C ASN A 2 -38.96 3.52 -18.77
N THR A 3 -37.63 3.56 -18.65
CA THR A 3 -36.69 3.36 -19.78
C THR A 3 -36.02 1.98 -19.79
N GLN A 4 -36.23 1.18 -18.74
CA GLN A 4 -35.52 -0.06 -18.45
C GLN A 4 -36.19 -1.34 -18.98
N TYR A 5 -36.93 -1.24 -20.09
CA TYR A 5 -37.48 -2.40 -20.76
C TYR A 5 -36.35 -3.25 -21.35
N ARG A 6 -36.41 -4.57 -21.16
CA ARG A 6 -35.42 -5.53 -21.67
C ARG A 6 -35.74 -5.96 -23.09
N ASP A 7 -37.03 -6.04 -23.43
CA ASP A 7 -37.51 -6.39 -24.76
C ASP A 7 -38.01 -5.16 -25.53
N LEU A 8 -37.56 -5.04 -26.78
CA LEU A 8 -37.90 -3.90 -27.65
C LEU A 8 -39.37 -3.93 -28.10
N LYS A 9 -39.98 -5.11 -28.28
CA LYS A 9 -41.37 -5.21 -28.74
C LYS A 9 -42.37 -4.86 -27.63
N ILE A 10 -42.08 -5.23 -26.39
CA ILE A 10 -42.89 -4.77 -25.24
C ILE A 10 -42.74 -3.25 -25.06
N LYS A 11 -41.53 -2.71 -25.29
CA LYS A 11 -41.28 -1.27 -25.27
C LYS A 11 -42.10 -0.52 -26.33
N GLU A 12 -42.16 -1.04 -27.56
CA GLU A 12 -42.98 -0.51 -28.67
C GLU A 12 -44.48 -0.56 -28.32
N LEU A 13 -44.96 -1.70 -27.80
CA LEU A 13 -46.35 -1.86 -27.36
C LEU A 13 -46.71 -0.82 -26.29
N ARG A 14 -45.84 -0.61 -25.31
CA ARG A 14 -46.03 0.41 -24.28
C ARG A 14 -46.14 1.81 -24.87
N ASP A 15 -45.29 2.19 -25.82
CA ASP A 15 -45.35 3.50 -26.47
C ASP A 15 -46.67 3.70 -27.24
N GLN A 16 -47.19 2.65 -27.88
CA GLN A 16 -48.49 2.69 -28.55
C GLN A 16 -49.65 2.84 -27.56
N LEU A 17 -49.71 2.00 -26.53
CA LEU A 17 -50.81 2.00 -25.57
C LEU A 17 -50.85 3.28 -24.73
N THR A 18 -49.69 3.78 -24.32
CA THR A 18 -49.63 4.98 -23.47
C THR A 18 -49.96 6.27 -24.23
N ARG A 19 -49.63 6.36 -25.53
CA ARG A 19 -49.89 7.56 -26.36
C ARG A 19 -51.29 7.62 -26.92
N PHE A 20 -51.85 6.49 -27.38
CA PHE A 20 -53.07 6.50 -28.20
C PHE A 20 -54.30 5.91 -27.51
N ALA A 21 -54.15 5.11 -26.45
CA ALA A 21 -55.31 4.49 -25.81
C ALA A 21 -56.07 5.47 -24.88
N PRO A 22 -57.42 5.47 -24.91
CA PRO A 22 -58.23 6.22 -23.95
C PRO A 22 -58.00 5.77 -22.49
N LYS A 23 -58.30 6.64 -21.52
CA LYS A 23 -58.13 6.37 -20.07
C LYS A 23 -58.73 5.02 -19.64
N ALA A 24 -59.98 4.74 -20.02
CA ALA A 24 -60.65 3.48 -19.68
C ALA A 24 -59.92 2.24 -20.23
N LYS A 25 -59.41 2.33 -21.48
CA LYS A 25 -58.66 1.23 -22.12
C LYS A 25 -57.30 1.01 -21.48
N LYS A 26 -56.60 2.07 -21.07
CA LYS A 26 -55.32 1.96 -20.33
C LYS A 26 -55.49 1.21 -19.00
N VAL A 27 -56.57 1.49 -18.28
CA VAL A 27 -56.90 0.81 -17.01
C VAL A 27 -57.20 -0.67 -17.25
N GLU A 28 -58.05 -0.98 -18.25
CA GLU A 28 -58.38 -2.35 -18.65
C GLU A 28 -57.14 -3.15 -19.06
N GLN A 29 -56.30 -2.58 -19.92
CA GLN A 29 -55.06 -3.20 -20.40
C GLN A 29 -54.04 -3.39 -19.25
N GLY A 30 -53.99 -2.48 -18.29
CA GLY A 30 -53.18 -2.64 -17.08
C GLY A 30 -53.65 -3.81 -16.21
N MET A 31 -54.96 -4.03 -16.08
CA MET A 31 -55.51 -5.21 -15.39
C MET A 31 -55.23 -6.51 -16.15
N LEU A 32 -55.39 -6.52 -17.48
CA LEU A 32 -55.07 -7.68 -18.31
C LEU A 32 -53.57 -8.04 -18.27
N ALA A 33 -52.69 -7.04 -18.27
CA ALA A 33 -51.26 -7.22 -18.12
C ALA A 33 -50.89 -7.82 -16.74
N GLU A 34 -51.56 -7.39 -15.66
CA GLU A 34 -51.36 -7.95 -14.32
C GLU A 34 -51.87 -9.40 -14.22
N LYS A 35 -53.01 -9.70 -14.85
CA LYS A 35 -53.51 -11.07 -14.95
C LYS A 35 -52.52 -11.98 -15.70
N LEU A 36 -52.04 -11.52 -16.85
CA LEU A 36 -51.02 -12.22 -17.62
C LEU A 36 -49.72 -12.42 -16.82
N TYR A 37 -49.29 -11.40 -16.06
CA TYR A 37 -48.13 -11.48 -15.17
C TYR A 37 -48.22 -12.66 -14.18
N CYS A 38 -49.41 -12.90 -13.62
CA CYS A 38 -49.65 -13.99 -12.68
C CYS A 38 -49.69 -15.39 -13.34
N GLU A 39 -50.04 -15.47 -14.62
CA GLU A 39 -50.16 -16.73 -15.37
C GLU A 39 -48.84 -17.20 -16.02
N ILE A 40 -47.79 -16.36 -16.04
CA ILE A 40 -46.51 -16.70 -16.66
C ILE A 40 -45.74 -17.71 -15.81
N GLU A 41 -45.47 -18.86 -16.42
CA GLU A 41 -44.63 -19.93 -15.88
C GLU A 41 -43.15 -19.57 -16.02
N GLU A 42 -42.35 -20.03 -15.05
CA GLU A 42 -40.90 -19.89 -15.08
C GLU A 42 -40.30 -20.78 -16.19
N ASP A 43 -39.15 -20.39 -16.74
CA ASP A 43 -38.40 -21.13 -17.78
C ASP A 43 -39.11 -21.39 -19.13
N ARG A 44 -40.21 -20.70 -19.43
CA ARG A 44 -40.86 -20.73 -20.76
C ARG A 44 -40.58 -19.48 -21.60
N SER A 45 -40.76 -19.60 -22.91
CA SER A 45 -40.76 -18.47 -23.85
C SER A 45 -42.15 -18.25 -24.44
N TYR A 46 -42.56 -16.99 -24.57
CA TYR A 46 -43.88 -16.61 -25.05
C TYR A 46 -43.77 -15.78 -26.33
N ALA A 47 -44.58 -16.12 -27.33
CA ALA A 47 -44.65 -15.37 -28.58
C ALA A 47 -45.27 -13.99 -28.36
N PHE A 48 -44.71 -12.95 -28.96
CA PHE A 48 -45.21 -11.58 -28.81
C PHE A 48 -46.67 -11.42 -29.28
N ASP A 49 -47.08 -12.13 -30.33
CA ASP A 49 -48.46 -12.07 -30.83
C ASP A 49 -49.47 -12.56 -29.78
N TYR A 50 -49.10 -13.60 -29.03
CA TYR A 50 -49.89 -14.10 -27.90
C TYR A 50 -49.98 -13.05 -26.79
N LEU A 51 -48.85 -12.42 -26.44
CA LEU A 51 -48.80 -11.39 -25.39
C LEU A 51 -49.62 -10.15 -25.78
N CYS A 52 -49.52 -9.70 -27.03
CA CYS A 52 -50.27 -8.57 -27.58
C CYS A 52 -51.78 -8.84 -27.50
N PHE A 53 -52.22 -10.02 -27.93
CA PHE A 53 -53.61 -10.43 -27.81
C PHE A 53 -54.09 -10.49 -26.36
N ARG A 54 -53.29 -11.04 -25.45
CA ARG A 54 -53.65 -11.15 -24.03
C ARG A 54 -53.78 -9.80 -23.32
N ILE A 55 -53.00 -8.80 -23.74
CA ILE A 55 -53.01 -7.45 -23.13
C ILE A 55 -54.06 -6.55 -23.77
N THR A 56 -54.25 -6.64 -25.10
CA THR A 56 -55.05 -5.67 -25.87
C THR A 56 -56.36 -6.24 -26.43
N ASN A 57 -56.56 -7.56 -26.37
CA ASN A 57 -57.59 -8.32 -27.08
C ASN A 57 -57.56 -8.15 -28.62
N TYR A 58 -56.47 -7.63 -29.18
CA TYR A 58 -56.26 -7.47 -30.62
C TYR A 58 -55.19 -8.45 -31.12
N ARG A 59 -55.44 -9.09 -32.27
CA ARG A 59 -54.45 -9.96 -32.93
C ARG A 59 -53.77 -9.19 -34.06
N PRO A 60 -52.43 -9.05 -34.05
CA PRO A 60 -51.70 -8.44 -35.17
C PRO A 60 -51.93 -9.20 -36.48
N GLU A 61 -52.09 -8.48 -37.59
CA GLU A 61 -52.29 -9.08 -38.93
C GLU A 61 -51.04 -9.79 -39.46
N GLN A 62 -49.84 -9.40 -38.99
CA GLN A 62 -48.57 -10.02 -39.33
C GLN A 62 -47.97 -10.72 -38.09
N PRO A 63 -47.68 -12.03 -38.15
CA PRO A 63 -47.11 -12.75 -37.01
C PRO A 63 -45.66 -12.31 -36.79
N SER A 64 -45.39 -11.76 -35.61
CA SER A 64 -44.03 -11.49 -35.18
C SER A 64 -43.43 -12.81 -34.69
N ARG A 65 -42.45 -13.37 -35.41
CA ARG A 65 -41.69 -14.56 -34.97
C ARG A 65 -40.79 -14.27 -33.75
N HIS A 66 -41.22 -13.39 -32.85
CA HIS A 66 -40.46 -12.87 -31.73
C HIS A 66 -40.92 -13.53 -30.44
N ASN A 67 -40.02 -14.26 -29.79
CA ASN A 67 -40.27 -14.96 -28.54
C ASN A 67 -39.52 -14.28 -27.40
N ILE A 68 -40.19 -14.10 -26.28
CA ILE A 68 -39.65 -13.42 -25.10
C ILE A 68 -39.52 -14.44 -23.96
N ALA A 69 -38.35 -14.47 -23.30
CA ALA A 69 -38.11 -15.31 -22.15
C ALA A 69 -38.95 -14.85 -20.94
N SER A 70 -39.46 -15.80 -20.14
CA SER A 70 -40.33 -15.53 -18.98
C SER A 70 -39.72 -14.53 -17.97
N VAL A 71 -38.41 -14.58 -17.75
CA VAL A 71 -37.68 -13.68 -16.83
C VAL A 71 -37.75 -12.22 -17.31
N ASP A 72 -37.49 -12.00 -18.60
CA ASP A 72 -37.51 -10.65 -19.18
C ASP A 72 -38.94 -10.14 -19.35
N LEU A 73 -39.87 -11.04 -19.72
CA LEU A 73 -41.28 -10.74 -19.84
C LEU A 73 -41.90 -10.32 -18.49
N LYS A 74 -41.63 -11.05 -17.40
CA LYS A 74 -42.10 -10.65 -16.06
C LYS A 74 -41.57 -9.28 -15.67
N HIS A 75 -40.28 -9.00 -15.92
CA HIS A 75 -39.70 -7.69 -15.65
C HIS A 75 -40.41 -6.58 -16.44
N ASP A 76 -40.63 -6.77 -17.74
CA ASP A 76 -41.22 -5.77 -18.63
C ASP A 76 -42.73 -5.56 -18.40
N LEU A 77 -43.50 -6.61 -18.11
CA LEU A 77 -44.93 -6.49 -17.78
C LEU A 77 -45.17 -5.67 -16.53
N ARG A 78 -44.30 -5.81 -15.51
CA ARG A 78 -44.37 -4.98 -14.30
C ARG A 78 -44.18 -3.49 -14.63
N LEU A 79 -43.21 -3.17 -15.49
CA LEU A 79 -42.98 -1.80 -15.96
C LEU A 79 -44.15 -1.28 -16.80
N LEU A 80 -44.74 -2.14 -17.64
CA LEU A 80 -45.89 -1.81 -18.48
C LEU A 80 -47.11 -1.43 -17.63
N ILE A 81 -47.40 -2.17 -16.56
CA ILE A 81 -48.50 -1.87 -15.63
C ILE A 81 -48.27 -0.51 -14.94
N GLU A 82 -47.04 -0.23 -14.52
CA GLU A 82 -46.66 1.07 -13.95
C GLU A 82 -46.83 2.22 -14.95
N ASP A 83 -46.39 2.05 -16.20
CA ASP A 83 -46.48 3.10 -17.22
C ASP A 83 -47.91 3.33 -17.71
N LEU A 84 -48.72 2.27 -17.83
CA LEU A 84 -50.14 2.37 -18.17
C LEU A 84 -50.91 3.13 -17.07
N SER A 85 -50.66 2.81 -15.80
CA SER A 85 -51.26 3.54 -14.67
C SER A 85 -50.78 4.99 -14.58
N ASP A 86 -49.47 5.25 -14.79
CA ASP A 86 -48.89 6.61 -14.80
C ASP A 86 -49.48 7.50 -15.90
N SER A 87 -49.78 6.91 -17.08
CA SER A 87 -50.36 7.60 -18.24
C SER A 87 -51.89 7.68 -18.25
N ALA A 88 -52.55 6.98 -17.34
CA ALA A 88 -54.01 7.01 -17.17
C ALA A 88 -54.45 8.08 -16.14
N ASP A 89 -53.51 8.63 -15.36
CA ASP A 89 -53.79 9.61 -14.30
C ASP A 89 -54.93 9.14 -13.37
N LEU A 90 -54.81 7.90 -12.88
CA LEU A 90 -55.82 7.26 -12.06
C LEU A 90 -55.78 7.81 -10.63
N ALA A 91 -56.89 8.38 -10.16
CA ALA A 91 -57.03 8.79 -8.77
C ALA A 91 -57.28 7.58 -7.87
N VAL A 92 -56.84 7.66 -6.61
CA VAL A 92 -57.05 6.56 -5.64
C VAL A 92 -58.55 6.30 -5.43
N ASP A 93 -59.39 7.33 -5.50
CA ASP A 93 -60.86 7.22 -5.37
C ASP A 93 -61.53 6.52 -6.56
N GLU A 94 -60.86 6.45 -7.72
CA GLU A 94 -61.35 5.73 -8.91
C GLU A 94 -61.00 4.23 -8.88
N VAL A 95 -60.26 3.79 -7.86
CA VAL A 95 -59.88 2.39 -7.66
C VAL A 95 -60.86 1.72 -6.70
N ASN A 96 -61.56 0.68 -7.16
CA ASN A 96 -62.55 -0.06 -6.37
C ASN A 96 -61.94 -0.98 -5.29
N GLU A 97 -60.73 -0.68 -4.81
CA GLU A 97 -59.99 -1.50 -3.85
C GLU A 97 -59.07 -0.63 -2.98
N GLN A 98 -58.79 -1.08 -1.75
CA GLN A 98 -57.82 -0.43 -0.88
C GLN A 98 -56.41 -0.41 -1.49
N VAL A 99 -55.81 0.79 -1.51
CA VAL A 99 -54.45 1.02 -2.01
C VAL A 99 -53.52 1.29 -0.84
N HIS A 100 -52.43 0.53 -0.77
CA HIS A 100 -51.37 0.73 0.22
C HIS A 100 -50.20 1.50 -0.38
N THR A 101 -49.64 2.44 0.37
CA THR A 101 -48.38 3.12 0.04
C THR A 101 -47.16 2.30 0.49
N VAL A 102 -45.97 2.67 0.02
CA VAL A 102 -44.70 2.03 0.44
C VAL A 102 -44.52 2.10 1.96
N ASP A 103 -44.88 3.23 2.58
CA ASP A 103 -44.73 3.44 4.02
C ASP A 103 -45.76 2.64 4.83
N GLU A 104 -47.00 2.52 4.32
CA GLU A 104 -48.03 1.68 4.95
C GLU A 104 -47.66 0.20 4.88
N LEU A 105 -47.16 -0.30 3.75
CA LEU A 105 -46.65 -1.67 3.65
C LEU A 105 -45.44 -1.92 4.54
N SER A 106 -44.54 -0.95 4.66
CA SER A 106 -43.38 -1.01 5.56
C SER A 106 -43.82 -1.20 7.01
N LYS A 107 -44.86 -0.48 7.44
CA LYS A 107 -45.45 -0.64 8.78
C LYS A 107 -46.22 -1.95 8.94
N LEU A 108 -47.07 -2.30 7.96
CA LEU A 108 -47.92 -3.49 7.99
C LEU A 108 -47.10 -4.77 8.17
N PHE A 109 -45.96 -4.87 7.47
CA PHE A 109 -45.07 -6.05 7.52
C PHE A 109 -43.85 -5.86 8.43
N SER A 110 -43.72 -4.74 9.14
CA SER A 110 -42.55 -4.42 10.00
C SER A 110 -41.20 -4.57 9.27
N VAL A 111 -41.15 -4.21 7.98
CA VAL A 111 -39.93 -4.30 7.14
C VAL A 111 -39.48 -2.92 6.69
N SER A 112 -38.20 -2.76 6.36
CA SER A 112 -37.70 -1.48 5.81
C SER A 112 -38.28 -1.16 4.42
N THR A 113 -38.40 0.13 4.09
CA THR A 113 -38.82 0.61 2.75
C THR A 113 -37.92 0.08 1.61
N LYS A 114 -36.64 -0.18 1.90
CA LYS A 114 -35.70 -0.86 0.97
C LYS A 114 -36.10 -2.31 0.71
N THR A 115 -36.70 -3.00 1.68
CA THR A 115 -37.21 -4.37 1.52
C THR A 115 -38.43 -4.39 0.61
N ILE A 116 -39.34 -3.42 0.75
CA ILE A 116 -40.46 -3.24 -0.17
C ILE A 116 -39.96 -2.98 -1.61
N SER A 117 -38.90 -2.19 -1.77
CA SER A 117 -38.28 -1.98 -3.08
C SER A 117 -37.66 -3.26 -3.67
N ARG A 118 -37.08 -4.13 -2.83
CA ARG A 118 -36.62 -5.45 -3.26
C ARG A 118 -37.78 -6.37 -3.63
N TRP A 119 -38.90 -6.30 -2.92
CA TRP A 119 -40.11 -7.08 -3.25
C TRP A 119 -40.69 -6.68 -4.60
N ARG A 120 -40.64 -5.40 -4.98
CA ARG A 120 -41.01 -4.95 -6.33
C ARG A 120 -40.18 -5.63 -7.41
N ASN A 121 -38.87 -5.72 -7.21
CA ASN A 121 -37.99 -6.43 -8.15
C ASN A 121 -38.21 -7.96 -8.14
N ALA A 122 -38.72 -8.50 -7.02
CA ALA A 122 -39.06 -9.91 -6.87
C ALA A 122 -40.50 -10.25 -7.28
N GLY A 123 -41.26 -9.28 -7.81
CA GLY A 123 -42.57 -9.51 -8.41
C GLY A 123 -43.78 -8.91 -7.70
N LEU A 124 -43.59 -8.02 -6.73
CA LEU A 124 -44.69 -7.20 -6.20
C LEU A 124 -45.08 -6.14 -7.24
N VAL A 125 -46.29 -6.28 -7.80
CA VAL A 125 -46.82 -5.37 -8.82
C VAL A 125 -47.18 -4.02 -8.19
N SER A 126 -46.62 -2.94 -8.74
CA SER A 126 -46.92 -1.57 -8.31
C SER A 126 -47.67 -0.80 -9.39
N ARG A 127 -48.44 0.22 -8.98
CA ARG A 127 -49.12 1.17 -9.86
C ARG A 127 -48.75 2.60 -9.49
N ARG A 128 -48.74 3.51 -10.47
CA ARG A 128 -48.57 4.96 -10.27
C ARG A 128 -49.97 5.57 -10.16
N LEU A 129 -50.32 6.09 -8.99
CA LEU A 129 -51.66 6.61 -8.67
C LEU A 129 -51.58 8.05 -8.15
N LEU A 130 -52.64 8.84 -8.35
CA LEU A 130 -52.76 10.21 -7.86
C LEU A 130 -53.35 10.23 -6.45
N PHE A 131 -52.52 10.57 -5.45
CA PHE A 131 -52.91 10.80 -4.06
C PHE A 131 -53.01 12.30 -3.81
N GLY A 132 -54.23 12.84 -3.66
CA GLY A 132 -54.43 14.28 -3.42
C GLY A 132 -53.72 15.17 -4.45
N GLY A 133 -53.76 14.78 -5.74
CA GLY A 133 -53.11 15.48 -6.85
C GLY A 133 -51.61 15.19 -7.03
N ARG A 134 -50.97 14.40 -6.16
CA ARG A 134 -49.55 14.00 -6.31
C ARG A 134 -49.43 12.55 -6.73
N LYS A 135 -48.67 12.28 -7.80
CA LYS A 135 -48.38 10.89 -8.24
C LYS A 135 -47.47 10.19 -7.25
N ARG A 136 -47.90 9.04 -6.73
CA ARG A 136 -47.10 8.17 -5.86
C ARG A 136 -47.24 6.71 -6.30
N VAL A 137 -46.31 5.88 -5.84
CA VAL A 137 -46.42 4.42 -6.03
C VAL A 137 -47.38 3.86 -5.01
N GLY A 138 -48.41 3.18 -5.49
CA GLY A 138 -49.39 2.46 -4.67
C GLY A 138 -49.46 1.00 -5.07
N PHE A 139 -49.93 0.17 -4.15
CA PHE A 139 -50.12 -1.27 -4.31
C PHE A 139 -51.58 -1.59 -4.02
N LEU A 140 -52.24 -2.32 -4.92
CA LEU A 140 -53.58 -2.81 -4.64
C LEU A 140 -53.50 -3.90 -3.58
N HIS A 141 -54.50 -3.98 -2.71
CA HIS A 141 -54.54 -5.00 -1.66
C HIS A 141 -54.46 -6.42 -2.25
N SER A 142 -55.17 -6.69 -3.34
CA SER A 142 -55.15 -7.94 -4.10
C SER A 142 -53.76 -8.30 -4.63
N SER A 143 -53.02 -7.32 -5.16
CA SER A 143 -51.64 -7.51 -5.63
C SER A 143 -50.70 -7.87 -4.46
N VAL A 144 -50.91 -7.26 -3.29
CA VAL A 144 -50.14 -7.53 -2.07
C VAL A 144 -50.46 -8.93 -1.55
N ASP A 145 -51.73 -9.30 -1.44
CA ASP A 145 -52.15 -10.63 -0.96
C ASP A 145 -51.65 -11.75 -1.87
N ASN A 146 -51.73 -11.55 -3.19
CA ASN A 146 -51.20 -12.51 -4.16
C ASN A 146 -49.66 -12.63 -4.09
N PHE A 147 -48.96 -11.53 -3.85
CA PHE A 147 -47.51 -11.59 -3.62
C PHE A 147 -47.18 -12.32 -2.31
N VAL A 148 -47.95 -12.08 -1.25
CA VAL A 148 -47.76 -12.68 0.08
C VAL A 148 -48.03 -14.18 0.04
N SER A 149 -49.11 -14.62 -0.61
CA SER A 149 -49.46 -16.04 -0.75
C SER A 149 -48.36 -16.84 -1.47
N ASN A 150 -47.78 -16.25 -2.53
CA ASN A 150 -46.73 -16.88 -3.33
C ASN A 150 -45.32 -16.76 -2.69
N ASN A 151 -45.08 -15.85 -1.74
CA ASN A 151 -43.76 -15.59 -1.16
C ASN A 151 -43.72 -15.66 0.38
N ARG A 152 -44.59 -16.45 1.02
CA ARG A 152 -44.72 -16.56 2.49
C ARG A 152 -43.38 -16.71 3.23
N GLU A 153 -42.47 -17.53 2.73
CA GLU A 153 -41.16 -17.72 3.36
C GLU A 153 -40.21 -16.53 3.25
N LYS A 154 -40.28 -15.75 2.15
CA LYS A 154 -39.45 -14.54 1.99
C LYS A 154 -39.92 -13.43 2.93
N ILE A 155 -41.23 -13.33 3.16
CA ILE A 155 -41.82 -12.35 4.07
C ILE A 155 -41.48 -12.67 5.53
N ARG A 156 -41.65 -13.91 5.97
CA ARG A 156 -41.21 -14.37 7.30
C ARG A 156 -39.72 -14.10 7.57
N ARG A 157 -38.87 -14.22 6.55
CA ARG A 157 -37.44 -13.86 6.66
C ARG A 157 -37.21 -12.35 6.75
N GLY A 158 -38.00 -11.56 6.04
CA GLY A 158 -37.97 -10.09 6.08
C GLY A 158 -38.43 -9.52 7.42
N GLU A 159 -39.45 -10.11 8.04
CA GLU A 159 -39.96 -9.74 9.37
C GLU A 159 -38.92 -9.89 10.48
N ARG A 160 -38.02 -10.89 10.38
CA ARG A 160 -36.88 -11.05 11.30
C ARG A 160 -35.85 -9.92 11.21
N PHE A 161 -35.87 -9.17 10.12
CA PHE A 161 -35.00 -8.02 9.86
C PHE A 161 -35.63 -6.74 10.42
N SER A 162 -36.07 -6.77 11.68
CA SER A 162 -36.58 -5.59 12.38
C SER A 162 -35.47 -4.55 12.53
N GLN A 163 -35.80 -3.26 12.41
CA GLN A 163 -34.84 -2.19 12.69
C GLN A 163 -34.43 -2.24 14.17
N LEU A 164 -33.15 -1.98 14.46
CA LEU A 164 -32.68 -1.84 15.83
C LEU A 164 -33.26 -0.54 16.43
N SER A 165 -33.92 -0.64 17.57
CA SER A 165 -34.30 0.56 18.33
C SER A 165 -33.06 1.26 18.90
N ASP A 166 -33.17 2.54 19.23
CA ASP A 166 -32.05 3.27 19.83
C ASP A 166 -31.70 2.74 21.24
N ASP A 167 -32.68 2.16 21.94
CA ASP A 167 -32.47 1.45 23.21
C ASP A 167 -31.66 0.16 23.01
N GLU A 168 -32.01 -0.65 21.99
CA GLU A 168 -31.27 -1.88 21.65
C GLU A 168 -29.82 -1.56 21.23
N LYS A 169 -29.60 -0.45 20.52
CA LYS A 169 -28.24 0.00 20.16
C LYS A 169 -27.43 0.37 21.39
N SER A 170 -28.05 1.11 22.32
CA SER A 170 -27.40 1.54 23.55
C SER A 170 -27.02 0.35 24.43
N GLU A 171 -27.94 -0.60 24.61
CA GLU A 171 -27.70 -1.85 25.34
C GLU A 171 -26.59 -2.69 24.68
N MET A 172 -26.55 -2.75 23.34
CA MET A 172 -25.50 -3.45 22.60
C MET A 172 -24.11 -2.84 22.84
N ILE A 173 -24.01 -1.50 22.81
CA ILE A 173 -22.75 -0.78 23.02
C ILE A 173 -22.24 -0.98 24.45
N GLU A 174 -23.12 -0.86 25.44
CA GLU A 174 -22.76 -0.98 26.85
C GLU A 174 -22.26 -2.39 27.19
N ARG A 175 -22.95 -3.43 26.70
CA ARG A 175 -22.47 -4.82 26.87
C ARG A 175 -21.20 -5.11 26.10
N ALA A 176 -21.04 -4.56 24.90
CA ALA A 176 -19.80 -4.70 24.15
C ALA A 176 -18.62 -4.11 24.94
N ARG A 177 -18.79 -2.97 25.62
CA ARG A 177 -17.75 -2.39 26.49
C ARG A 177 -17.39 -3.31 27.65
N GLN A 178 -18.38 -3.85 28.37
CA GLN A 178 -18.14 -4.79 29.47
C GLN A 178 -17.35 -6.02 29.04
N LEU A 179 -17.66 -6.56 27.85
CA LEU A 179 -16.94 -7.72 27.30
C LEU A 179 -15.51 -7.36 26.91
N VAL A 180 -15.27 -6.15 26.38
CA VAL A 180 -13.92 -5.68 26.04
C VAL A 180 -13.09 -5.38 27.28
N GLU A 181 -13.68 -4.86 28.36
CA GLU A 181 -13.02 -4.73 29.66
C GLU A 181 -12.57 -6.09 30.19
N GLY A 182 -13.35 -7.15 29.94
CA GLY A 182 -12.96 -8.54 30.18
C GLY A 182 -11.89 -9.10 29.21
N GLY A 183 -11.39 -8.30 28.28
CA GLY A 183 -10.34 -8.67 27.32
C GLY A 183 -10.84 -9.42 26.07
N ALA A 184 -12.16 -9.46 25.82
CA ALA A 184 -12.72 -10.13 24.65
C ALA A 184 -12.39 -9.41 23.34
N SER A 185 -12.07 -10.19 22.31
CA SER A 185 -11.86 -9.68 20.94
C SER A 185 -13.18 -9.34 20.25
N LEU A 186 -13.14 -8.47 19.23
CA LEU A 186 -14.33 -8.11 18.44
C LEU A 186 -15.13 -9.33 17.95
N SER A 187 -14.45 -10.40 17.57
CA SER A 187 -15.09 -11.64 17.09
C SER A 187 -15.83 -12.38 18.21
N GLU A 188 -15.26 -12.42 19.42
CA GLU A 188 -15.90 -13.03 20.60
C GLU A 188 -17.09 -12.19 21.07
N VAL A 189 -16.94 -10.88 21.11
CA VAL A 189 -18.01 -9.92 21.43
C VAL A 189 -19.18 -10.08 20.46
N THR A 190 -18.89 -10.14 19.15
CA THR A 190 -19.92 -10.32 18.12
C THR A 190 -20.68 -11.63 18.32
N ARG A 191 -19.98 -12.73 18.61
CA ARG A 191 -20.61 -14.05 18.82
C ARG A 191 -21.50 -14.04 20.06
N GLN A 192 -20.99 -13.59 21.19
CA GLN A 192 -21.74 -13.59 22.46
C GLN A 192 -22.97 -12.67 22.43
N LEU A 193 -22.86 -11.51 21.78
CA LEU A 193 -24.00 -10.62 21.60
C LEU A 193 -25.03 -11.20 20.61
N SER A 194 -24.58 -11.95 19.59
CA SER A 194 -25.47 -12.59 18.62
C SER A 194 -26.38 -13.61 19.29
N ASP A 195 -25.79 -14.46 20.13
CA ASP A 195 -26.51 -15.50 20.84
C ASP A 195 -27.50 -14.92 21.88
N ARG A 196 -27.12 -13.85 22.58
CA ARG A 196 -28.00 -13.23 23.60
C ARG A 196 -29.10 -12.37 23.03
N MET A 197 -28.80 -11.54 22.03
CA MET A 197 -29.77 -10.60 21.46
C MET A 197 -30.60 -11.22 20.34
N ASN A 198 -30.34 -12.50 20.01
CA ASN A 198 -30.96 -13.22 18.88
C ASN A 198 -30.88 -12.43 17.56
N ARG A 199 -29.73 -11.76 17.34
CA ARG A 199 -29.46 -10.94 16.16
C ARG A 199 -28.34 -11.52 15.33
N SER A 200 -28.32 -11.20 14.03
CA SER A 200 -27.25 -11.67 13.16
C SER A 200 -25.88 -11.13 13.60
N PRO A 201 -24.81 -11.94 13.53
CA PRO A 201 -23.45 -11.48 13.86
C PRO A 201 -23.02 -10.25 13.03
N GLU A 202 -23.48 -10.16 11.79
CA GLU A 202 -23.12 -9.05 10.90
C GLU A 202 -23.80 -7.75 11.31
N THR A 203 -25.06 -7.81 11.78
CA THR A 203 -25.77 -6.65 12.33
C THR A 203 -25.01 -6.06 13.52
N ILE A 204 -24.59 -6.91 14.45
CA ILE A 204 -23.86 -6.50 15.66
C ILE A 204 -22.52 -5.87 15.29
N ARG A 205 -21.77 -6.56 14.42
CA ARG A 205 -20.48 -6.07 13.93
C ARG A 205 -20.63 -4.71 13.25
N TYR A 206 -21.64 -4.54 12.42
CA TYR A 206 -21.89 -3.29 11.70
C TYR A 206 -22.26 -2.15 12.67
N THR A 207 -23.13 -2.40 13.65
CA THR A 207 -23.52 -1.41 14.66
C THR A 207 -22.31 -0.96 15.50
N LEU A 208 -21.49 -1.90 15.99
CA LEU A 208 -20.28 -1.59 16.75
C LEU A 208 -19.25 -0.83 15.89
N LYS A 209 -19.10 -1.23 14.62
CA LYS A 209 -18.18 -0.58 13.69
C LYS A 209 -18.60 0.86 13.40
N ASN A 210 -19.89 1.12 13.15
CA ASN A 210 -20.42 2.45 12.93
C ASN A 210 -20.23 3.31 14.19
N PHE A 211 -20.51 2.75 15.37
CA PHE A 211 -20.32 3.44 16.63
C PHE A 211 -18.89 3.93 16.84
N ASP A 212 -17.85 3.07 16.70
CA ASP A 212 -16.48 3.60 16.86
C ASP A 212 -15.96 4.42 15.66
N SER A 213 -16.61 4.41 14.49
CA SER A 213 -16.26 5.38 13.43
C SER A 213 -16.78 6.77 13.72
N GLU A 214 -17.98 6.85 14.28
CA GLU A 214 -18.63 8.11 14.65
C GLU A 214 -18.04 8.68 15.94
N ASN A 215 -17.65 7.81 16.89
CA ASN A 215 -17.18 8.19 18.22
C ASN A 215 -15.73 7.75 18.47
N LYS A 216 -14.76 8.43 17.84
CA LYS A 216 -13.33 8.09 17.96
C LYS A 216 -12.77 8.20 19.39
N SER A 217 -13.28 9.12 20.22
CA SER A 217 -12.83 9.34 21.59
C SER A 217 -13.36 8.31 22.59
N VAL A 218 -14.51 7.68 22.31
CA VAL A 218 -15.17 6.71 23.18
C VAL A 218 -15.34 5.36 22.49
N ALA A 219 -14.39 5.06 21.61
CA ALA A 219 -14.33 3.83 20.83
C ALA A 219 -14.31 2.62 21.75
N ILE A 220 -15.16 1.62 21.47
CA ILE A 220 -15.19 0.35 22.20
C ILE A 220 -13.90 -0.42 21.91
N PHE A 221 -13.36 -0.28 20.69
CA PHE A 221 -12.12 -0.94 20.26
C PHE A 221 -11.04 0.07 19.82
N PRO A 222 -10.34 0.75 20.76
CA PRO A 222 -9.40 1.82 20.44
C PRO A 222 -8.15 1.35 19.67
N ASN A 223 -7.69 0.11 19.90
CA ASN A 223 -6.44 -0.42 19.32
C ASN A 223 -6.62 -1.37 18.12
N HIS A 224 -7.85 -1.70 17.72
CA HIS A 224 -8.08 -2.60 16.58
C HIS A 224 -8.08 -1.87 15.21
N ARG A 225 -7.94 -0.55 15.19
CA ARG A 225 -8.17 0.28 13.98
C ARG A 225 -6.93 0.87 13.30
N GLY A 226 -5.73 0.77 13.87
CA GLY A 226 -4.52 1.14 13.13
C GLY A 226 -4.29 0.15 11.99
N ALA A 227 -4.07 0.58 10.75
CA ALA A 227 -3.43 -0.29 9.77
C ALA A 227 -2.07 -0.68 10.37
N LEU A 228 -1.74 -1.99 10.36
CA LEU A 228 -0.41 -2.41 10.78
C LEU A 228 0.61 -1.72 9.88
N THR A 229 1.61 -1.09 10.49
CA THR A 229 2.73 -0.53 9.73
C THR A 229 3.48 -1.65 9.03
N ASP A 230 4.23 -1.34 7.98
CA ASP A 230 5.03 -2.36 7.30
C ASP A 230 6.08 -2.97 8.24
N ASP A 231 6.57 -2.21 9.22
CA ASP A 231 7.44 -2.70 10.28
C ASP A 231 6.76 -3.71 11.21
N ASP A 232 5.48 -3.49 11.53
CA ASP A 232 4.70 -4.48 12.30
C ASP A 232 4.51 -5.78 11.50
N LYS A 233 4.22 -5.68 10.20
CA LYS A 233 4.06 -6.86 9.32
C LYS A 233 5.37 -7.65 9.23
N ARG A 234 6.50 -6.96 9.04
CA ARG A 234 7.84 -7.57 9.06
C ARG A 234 8.14 -8.22 10.41
N SER A 235 7.75 -7.58 11.50
CA SER A 235 7.92 -8.13 12.86
C SER A 235 7.08 -9.39 13.08
N ILE A 236 5.83 -9.41 12.62
CA ILE A 236 4.96 -10.60 12.65
C ILE A 236 5.62 -11.76 11.89
N PHE A 237 6.12 -11.50 10.68
CA PHE A 237 6.76 -12.52 9.85
C PHE A 237 8.06 -13.04 10.46
N LYS A 238 8.92 -12.15 10.97
CA LYS A 238 10.17 -12.53 11.64
C LYS A 238 9.92 -13.40 12.87
N LEU A 239 8.95 -13.04 13.72
CA LEU A 239 8.57 -13.84 14.87
C LEU A 239 8.05 -15.22 14.46
N HIS A 240 7.31 -15.31 13.36
CA HIS A 240 6.82 -16.59 12.84
C HIS A 240 7.95 -17.49 12.36
N ILE A 241 8.94 -16.96 11.62
CA ILE A 241 10.13 -17.72 11.19
C ILE A 241 10.93 -18.23 12.39
N HIS A 242 10.98 -17.47 13.49
CA HIS A 242 11.63 -17.89 14.73
C HIS A 242 10.77 -18.85 15.60
N GLY A 243 9.67 -19.39 15.08
CA GLY A 243 8.88 -20.42 15.75
C GLY A 243 7.67 -19.94 16.54
N ALA A 244 7.29 -18.65 16.46
CA ALA A 244 6.06 -18.18 17.08
C ALA A 244 4.82 -18.75 16.37
N THR A 245 3.89 -19.28 17.17
CA THR A 245 2.63 -19.82 16.66
C THR A 245 1.66 -18.71 16.25
N VAL A 246 0.76 -18.99 15.31
CA VAL A 246 -0.27 -18.03 14.86
C VAL A 246 -1.13 -17.55 16.04
N SER A 247 -1.42 -18.41 17.03
CA SER A 247 -2.18 -18.03 18.22
C SER A 247 -1.45 -16.98 19.08
N GLN A 248 -0.14 -17.16 19.31
CA GLN A 248 0.69 -16.19 20.02
C GLN A 248 0.75 -14.85 19.29
N LEU A 249 0.86 -14.87 17.95
CA LEU A 249 0.83 -13.66 17.12
C LEU A 249 -0.53 -12.95 17.18
N CYS A 250 -1.64 -13.70 17.15
CA CYS A 250 -2.99 -13.14 17.29
C CYS A 250 -3.14 -12.39 18.62
N LYS A 251 -2.66 -12.99 19.72
CA LYS A 251 -2.72 -12.38 21.06
C LYS A 251 -1.82 -11.15 21.17
N ARG A 252 -0.58 -11.23 20.68
CA ARG A 252 0.41 -10.14 20.76
C ARG A 252 0.00 -8.92 19.94
N PHE A 253 -0.45 -9.14 18.71
CA PHE A 253 -0.82 -8.06 17.78
C PHE A 253 -2.32 -7.71 17.83
N LYS A 254 -3.09 -8.38 18.70
CA LYS A 254 -4.54 -8.17 18.86
C LYS A 254 -5.28 -8.25 17.52
N ARG A 255 -5.02 -9.31 16.75
CA ARG A 255 -5.59 -9.55 15.41
C ARG A 255 -6.22 -10.93 15.30
N THR A 256 -7.13 -11.05 14.34
CA THR A 256 -7.75 -12.33 14.00
C THR A 256 -6.74 -13.26 13.35
N ARG A 257 -6.99 -14.57 13.47
CA ARG A 257 -6.20 -15.63 12.82
C ARG A 257 -6.09 -15.43 11.30
N THR A 258 -7.20 -15.09 10.66
CA THR A 258 -7.25 -14.81 9.22
C THR A 258 -6.41 -13.61 8.81
N SER A 259 -6.42 -12.54 9.62
CA SER A 259 -5.59 -11.36 9.36
C SER A 259 -4.10 -11.70 9.46
N ILE A 260 -3.68 -12.43 10.51
CA ILE A 260 -2.28 -12.83 10.66
C ILE A 260 -1.84 -13.77 9.54
N GLN A 261 -2.66 -14.77 9.19
CA GLN A 261 -2.36 -15.69 8.09
C GLN A 261 -2.21 -14.96 6.75
N ARG A 262 -3.07 -13.98 6.46
CA ARG A 262 -2.95 -13.14 5.26
C ARG A 262 -1.64 -12.35 5.27
N ILE A 263 -1.30 -11.69 6.38
CA ILE A 263 -0.04 -10.94 6.51
C ILE A 263 1.17 -11.86 6.30
N LEU A 264 1.15 -13.06 6.88
CA LEU A 264 2.24 -14.02 6.70
C LEU A 264 2.37 -14.47 5.24
N LEU A 265 1.27 -14.67 4.54
CA LEU A 265 1.27 -15.00 3.11
C LEU A 265 1.78 -13.84 2.26
N ASP A 266 1.32 -12.61 2.52
CA ASP A 266 1.74 -11.41 1.80
C ASP A 266 3.26 -11.16 1.98
N MET A 267 3.76 -11.23 3.22
CA MET A 267 5.19 -11.09 3.54
C MET A 267 6.03 -12.22 2.96
N ARG A 268 5.49 -13.44 2.91
CA ARG A 268 6.15 -14.56 2.25
C ARG A 268 6.25 -14.32 0.74
N MET A 269 5.18 -13.84 0.11
CA MET A 269 5.17 -13.54 -1.31
C MET A 269 6.18 -12.45 -1.66
N GLU A 270 6.24 -11.37 -0.88
CA GLU A 270 7.23 -10.30 -1.03
C GLU A 270 8.66 -10.86 -0.96
N ARG A 271 8.96 -11.70 0.04
CA ARG A 271 10.27 -12.37 0.17
C ARG A 271 10.60 -13.23 -1.05
N VAL A 272 9.65 -14.01 -1.56
CA VAL A 272 9.86 -14.86 -2.75
C VAL A 272 10.14 -14.01 -3.99
N MET A 273 9.48 -12.85 -4.12
CA MET A 273 9.73 -11.92 -5.22
C MET A 273 11.13 -11.29 -5.15
N GLU A 274 11.63 -11.02 -3.95
CA GLU A 274 12.98 -10.47 -3.71
C GLU A 274 14.13 -11.49 -3.83
N LEU A 275 13.85 -12.78 -4.03
CA LEU A 275 14.90 -13.79 -4.16
C LEU A 275 15.81 -13.48 -5.37
N PRO A 276 17.15 -13.54 -5.21
CA PRO A 276 18.10 -13.28 -6.29
C PRO A 276 18.19 -14.49 -7.23
N LEU A 277 17.23 -14.56 -8.14
CA LEU A 277 17.07 -15.64 -9.12
C LEU A 277 17.81 -15.38 -10.43
N ASP A 278 18.66 -14.35 -10.54
CA ASP A 278 19.45 -14.11 -11.76
C ASP A 278 20.31 -15.32 -12.14
N TYR A 279 20.22 -15.73 -13.40
CA TYR A 279 20.91 -16.91 -13.95
C TYR A 279 21.46 -16.64 -15.35
N MET A 280 22.43 -17.44 -15.77
CA MET A 280 22.94 -17.48 -17.14
C MET A 280 22.07 -18.44 -17.96
N TYR A 281 21.25 -17.90 -18.86
CA TYR A 281 20.35 -18.70 -19.71
C TYR A 281 21.13 -19.57 -20.71
N HIS A 282 20.59 -20.76 -20.97
CA HIS A 282 21.02 -21.66 -22.03
C HIS A 282 19.79 -22.29 -22.68
N GLU A 283 19.76 -22.43 -24.00
CA GLU A 283 18.58 -22.92 -24.74
C GLU A 283 18.13 -24.31 -24.28
N ASP A 284 19.08 -25.16 -23.89
CA ASP A 284 18.81 -26.50 -23.38
C ASP A 284 17.97 -26.52 -22.08
N PHE A 285 17.81 -25.40 -21.38
CA PHE A 285 16.99 -25.32 -20.16
C PHE A 285 15.49 -25.46 -20.41
N GLU A 286 15.03 -25.21 -21.64
CA GLU A 286 13.63 -25.39 -22.04
C GLU A 286 13.28 -26.87 -22.30
N GLN A 287 14.30 -27.73 -22.45
CA GLN A 287 14.11 -29.16 -22.73
C GLN A 287 13.95 -29.95 -21.43
N VAL A 288 12.70 -30.23 -21.05
CA VAL A 288 12.35 -31.02 -19.85
C VAL A 288 12.99 -32.41 -19.86
N ALA A 289 13.19 -33.02 -21.03
CA ALA A 289 13.80 -34.35 -21.17
C ALA A 289 15.24 -34.45 -20.64
N ARG A 290 15.96 -33.32 -20.52
CA ARG A 290 17.35 -33.29 -20.03
C ARG A 290 17.46 -32.88 -18.56
N GLU A 291 16.34 -32.69 -17.87
CA GLU A 291 16.31 -32.27 -16.46
C GLU A 291 17.09 -33.23 -15.54
N GLU A 292 16.96 -34.54 -15.75
CA GLU A 292 17.69 -35.56 -14.98
C GLU A 292 19.22 -35.45 -15.17
N GLU A 293 19.67 -35.01 -16.34
CA GLU A 293 21.09 -34.79 -16.64
C GLU A 293 21.65 -33.55 -15.89
N TYR A 294 20.81 -32.55 -15.67
CA TYR A 294 21.19 -31.32 -14.97
C TYR A 294 21.17 -31.50 -13.46
N LEU A 295 20.16 -32.21 -12.95
CA LEU A 295 19.94 -32.43 -11.52
C LEU A 295 20.67 -33.67 -11.00
N GLY A 296 21.22 -34.50 -11.89
CA GLY A 296 21.98 -35.70 -11.56
C GLY A 296 23.19 -35.49 -10.65
N PRO A 297 23.87 -36.58 -10.28
CA PRO A 297 25.07 -36.54 -9.45
C PRO A 297 26.23 -35.87 -10.20
N VAL A 298 27.11 -35.23 -9.43
CA VAL A 298 28.34 -34.61 -9.96
C VAL A 298 29.20 -35.71 -10.61
N PRO A 299 29.73 -35.51 -11.83
CA PRO A 299 30.55 -36.51 -12.51
C PRO A 299 31.79 -36.87 -11.67
N GLN A 300 32.09 -38.18 -11.61
CA GLN A 300 33.26 -38.67 -10.91
C GLN A 300 34.53 -38.34 -11.71
N PRO A 301 35.60 -37.86 -11.06
CA PRO A 301 36.82 -37.56 -11.77
C PRO A 301 37.50 -38.85 -12.24
N ALA A 302 37.97 -38.88 -13.48
CA ALA A 302 38.69 -40.02 -14.06
C ALA A 302 39.99 -40.38 -13.30
N VAL A 303 40.55 -39.44 -12.54
CA VAL A 303 41.74 -39.63 -11.71
C VAL A 303 41.44 -39.17 -10.29
N ALA A 304 41.84 -39.97 -9.30
CA ALA A 304 41.68 -39.62 -7.89
C ALA A 304 42.38 -38.27 -7.57
N PRO A 305 41.72 -37.37 -6.83
CA PRO A 305 42.27 -36.04 -6.57
C PRO A 305 43.57 -36.15 -5.75
N ARG A 306 44.64 -35.52 -6.25
CA ARG A 306 45.91 -35.44 -5.51
C ARG A 306 45.72 -34.58 -4.26
N LYS A 307 46.06 -35.12 -3.08
CA LYS A 307 46.11 -34.32 -1.84
C LYS A 307 47.18 -33.25 -1.99
N VAL A 308 46.75 -31.99 -2.02
CA VAL A 308 47.68 -30.86 -2.11
C VAL A 308 48.22 -30.55 -0.71
N ARG A 309 49.54 -30.44 -0.57
CA ARG A 309 50.17 -30.09 0.71
C ARG A 309 49.74 -28.69 1.15
N VAL A 310 49.40 -28.55 2.43
CA VAL A 310 49.10 -27.25 3.04
C VAL A 310 50.40 -26.43 3.08
N PRO A 311 50.41 -25.18 2.58
CA PRO A 311 51.58 -24.31 2.70
C PRO A 311 51.95 -24.04 4.16
N SER A 312 53.25 -24.04 4.49
CA SER A 312 53.75 -23.73 5.83
C SER A 312 53.47 -22.28 6.22
N GLY A 313 52.93 -22.06 7.43
CA GLY A 313 52.68 -20.72 8.00
C GLY A 313 51.26 -20.17 7.83
N LEU A 314 50.31 -20.96 7.34
CA LEU A 314 48.88 -20.57 7.28
C LEU A 314 48.19 -20.79 8.64
N PRO A 315 47.34 -19.85 9.09
CA PRO A 315 46.44 -20.05 10.23
C PRO A 315 45.57 -21.30 10.10
N SER A 316 45.23 -21.95 11.22
CA SER A 316 44.49 -23.22 11.28
C SER A 316 43.15 -23.19 10.53
N TYR A 317 42.41 -22.08 10.60
CA TYR A 317 41.16 -21.89 9.86
C TYR A 317 41.35 -21.92 8.34
N LEU A 318 42.46 -21.40 7.82
CA LEU A 318 42.76 -21.42 6.38
C LEU A 318 43.32 -22.77 5.93
N ALA A 319 43.91 -23.56 6.84
CA ALA A 319 44.33 -24.92 6.56
C ALA A 319 43.13 -25.84 6.27
N ALA A 320 42.01 -25.67 6.96
CA ALA A 320 40.77 -26.42 6.72
C ALA A 320 40.21 -26.25 5.29
N LEU A 321 40.55 -25.15 4.61
CA LEU A 321 40.17 -24.92 3.21
C LEU A 321 40.81 -25.93 2.25
N TYR A 322 41.94 -26.54 2.63
CA TYR A 322 42.66 -27.50 1.81
C TYR A 322 42.07 -28.92 1.87
N ASP A 323 41.15 -29.18 2.81
CA ASP A 323 40.40 -30.44 2.90
C ASP A 323 39.34 -30.57 1.81
N VAL A 324 38.87 -29.43 1.26
CA VAL A 324 37.92 -29.42 0.15
C VAL A 324 38.62 -29.75 -1.17
N PRO A 325 38.17 -30.78 -1.91
CA PRO A 325 38.79 -31.17 -3.17
C PRO A 325 38.56 -30.11 -4.26
N LEU A 326 39.55 -29.93 -5.14
CA LEU A 326 39.44 -29.06 -6.31
C LEU A 326 38.52 -29.69 -7.36
N LEU A 327 37.73 -28.86 -8.03
CA LEU A 327 36.80 -29.30 -9.07
C LEU A 327 37.53 -29.49 -10.40
N THR A 328 37.17 -30.54 -11.14
CA THR A 328 37.60 -30.72 -12.53
C THR A 328 36.78 -29.82 -13.48
N ARG A 329 37.18 -29.72 -14.75
CA ARG A 329 36.46 -28.91 -15.75
C ARG A 329 35.02 -29.38 -15.94
N GLU A 330 34.81 -30.69 -15.98
CA GLU A 330 33.49 -31.31 -16.13
C GLU A 330 32.62 -31.09 -14.90
N GLN A 331 33.21 -31.18 -13.71
CA GLN A 331 32.51 -30.90 -12.45
C GLN A 331 32.11 -29.44 -12.33
N GLU A 332 33.00 -28.50 -12.68
CA GLU A 332 32.69 -27.07 -12.74
C GLU A 332 31.52 -26.83 -13.70
N TYR A 333 31.61 -27.36 -14.93
CA TYR A 333 30.56 -27.22 -15.94
C TYR A 333 29.21 -27.74 -15.43
N HIS A 334 29.18 -28.96 -14.89
CA HIS A 334 27.96 -29.56 -14.35
C HIS A 334 27.37 -28.74 -13.19
N LEU A 335 28.19 -28.29 -12.23
CA LEU A 335 27.71 -27.52 -11.07
C LEU A 335 27.17 -26.15 -11.48
N PHE A 336 27.85 -25.43 -12.38
CA PHE A 336 27.33 -24.16 -12.88
C PHE A 336 26.05 -24.34 -13.70
N ARG A 337 25.97 -25.38 -14.54
CA ARG A 337 24.75 -25.74 -15.27
C ARG A 337 23.59 -26.02 -14.30
N LYS A 338 23.82 -26.88 -13.30
CA LYS A 338 22.84 -27.23 -12.25
C LYS A 338 22.34 -26.01 -11.49
N MET A 339 23.25 -25.14 -11.03
CA MET A 339 22.91 -23.91 -10.31
C MET A 339 22.03 -22.98 -11.16
N ASN A 340 22.41 -22.75 -12.42
CA ASN A 340 21.66 -21.87 -13.32
C ASN A 340 20.29 -22.46 -13.71
N TYR A 341 20.21 -23.78 -13.92
CA TYR A 341 18.95 -24.47 -14.20
C TYR A 341 17.96 -24.40 -13.02
N LEU A 342 18.43 -24.60 -11.78
CA LEU A 342 17.60 -24.49 -10.57
C LEU A 342 17.00 -23.08 -10.44
N LYS A 343 17.81 -22.05 -10.69
CA LYS A 343 17.36 -20.65 -10.71
C LYS A 343 16.41 -20.35 -11.86
N HIS A 344 16.65 -20.89 -13.06
CA HIS A 344 15.73 -20.79 -14.20
C HIS A 344 14.35 -21.37 -13.84
N LYS A 345 14.31 -22.59 -13.29
CA LYS A 345 13.08 -23.25 -12.86
C LYS A 345 12.34 -22.45 -11.78
N ALA A 346 13.08 -21.94 -10.78
CA ALA A 346 12.53 -21.06 -9.76
C ALA A 346 11.96 -19.75 -10.35
N SER A 347 12.63 -19.14 -11.34
CA SER A 347 12.15 -17.93 -12.02
C SER A 347 10.87 -18.18 -12.82
N ARG A 348 10.79 -19.29 -13.55
CA ARG A 348 9.57 -19.69 -14.28
C ARG A 348 8.39 -19.93 -13.34
N LEU A 349 8.62 -20.58 -12.20
CA LEU A 349 7.59 -20.74 -11.16
C LEU A 349 7.17 -19.39 -10.57
N ARG A 350 8.12 -18.47 -10.36
CA ARG A 350 7.83 -17.10 -9.88
C ARG A 350 6.97 -16.31 -10.87
N GLU A 351 7.24 -16.40 -12.18
CA GLU A 351 6.39 -15.81 -13.23
C GLU A 351 4.96 -16.39 -13.19
N SER A 352 4.83 -17.70 -12.96
CA SER A 352 3.51 -18.35 -12.85
C SER A 352 2.71 -17.92 -11.61
N LEU A 353 3.37 -17.45 -10.53
CA LEU A 353 2.70 -17.01 -9.30
C LEU A 353 1.83 -15.77 -9.51
N GLU A 354 2.21 -14.87 -10.44
CA GLU A 354 1.44 -13.66 -10.74
C GLU A 354 0.12 -13.99 -11.45
N SER A 355 0.11 -15.05 -12.26
CA SER A 355 -1.05 -15.46 -13.09
C SER A 355 -1.89 -16.60 -12.50
N SER A 356 -1.40 -17.28 -11.45
CA SER A 356 -2.05 -18.47 -10.90
C SER A 356 -3.19 -18.14 -9.92
N ILE A 357 -4.37 -18.73 -10.18
CA ILE A 357 -5.57 -18.71 -9.33
C ILE A 357 -5.52 -19.84 -8.26
N GLY A 358 -4.53 -20.73 -8.33
CA GLY A 358 -4.41 -21.92 -7.47
C GLY A 358 -3.74 -21.68 -6.10
N SER A 359 -3.35 -22.78 -5.44
CA SER A 359 -2.67 -22.75 -4.12
C SER A 359 -1.26 -22.14 -4.23
N LYS A 360 -1.17 -20.82 -4.04
CA LYS A 360 0.09 -20.05 -4.07
C LYS A 360 1.13 -20.58 -3.09
N THR A 361 0.70 -21.16 -1.96
CA THR A 361 1.60 -21.67 -0.91
C THR A 361 2.50 -22.80 -1.40
N ALA A 362 1.96 -23.80 -2.09
CA ALA A 362 2.74 -24.94 -2.57
C ALA A 362 3.78 -24.52 -3.62
N VAL A 363 3.44 -23.56 -4.48
CA VAL A 363 4.37 -23.01 -5.47
C VAL A 363 5.48 -22.21 -4.80
N MET A 364 5.16 -21.41 -3.77
CA MET A 364 6.18 -20.71 -2.96
C MET A 364 7.12 -21.70 -2.24
N ASP A 365 6.60 -22.80 -1.69
CA ASP A 365 7.42 -23.87 -1.09
C ASP A 365 8.41 -24.47 -2.10
N GLN A 366 7.97 -24.69 -3.34
CA GLN A 366 8.83 -25.20 -4.41
C GLN A 366 9.91 -24.20 -4.83
N ILE A 367 9.59 -22.91 -4.93
CA ILE A 367 10.57 -21.86 -5.26
C ILE A 367 11.64 -21.76 -4.16
N ASP A 368 11.22 -21.75 -2.89
CA ASP A 368 12.13 -21.72 -1.76
C ASP A 368 13.09 -22.93 -1.80
N ALA A 369 12.57 -24.14 -2.03
CA ALA A 369 13.38 -25.36 -2.13
C ALA A 369 14.40 -25.31 -3.28
N LEU A 370 13.99 -24.88 -4.47
CA LEU A 370 14.86 -24.75 -5.64
C LEU A 370 15.96 -23.71 -5.41
N TYR A 371 15.61 -22.59 -4.76
CA TYR A 371 16.58 -21.55 -4.41
C TYR A 371 17.60 -22.06 -3.38
N GLU A 372 17.15 -22.77 -2.33
CA GLU A 372 18.06 -23.38 -1.36
C GLU A 372 19.02 -24.39 -2.01
N ASP A 373 18.53 -25.19 -2.96
CA ASP A 373 19.37 -26.08 -3.76
C ASP A 373 20.41 -25.30 -4.58
N ALA A 374 20.01 -24.22 -5.23
CA ALA A 374 20.94 -23.38 -6.00
C ALA A 374 22.00 -22.77 -5.08
N VAL A 375 21.63 -22.34 -3.87
CA VAL A 375 22.56 -21.83 -2.86
C VAL A 375 23.51 -22.92 -2.37
N ARG A 376 23.05 -24.16 -2.14
CA ARG A 376 23.91 -25.30 -1.81
C ARG A 376 24.97 -25.54 -2.88
N VAL A 377 24.56 -25.55 -4.16
CA VAL A 377 25.48 -25.73 -5.29
C VAL A 377 26.47 -24.57 -5.37
N LYS A 378 26.00 -23.31 -5.24
CA LYS A 378 26.86 -22.12 -5.19
C LYS A 378 27.92 -22.22 -4.09
N ASN A 379 27.50 -22.59 -2.88
CA ASN A 379 28.40 -22.73 -1.74
C ASN A 379 29.47 -23.80 -2.01
N LYS A 380 29.11 -24.91 -2.67
CA LYS A 380 30.07 -25.95 -3.05
C LYS A 380 31.11 -25.43 -4.06
N ILE A 381 30.69 -24.67 -5.07
CA ILE A 381 31.59 -24.05 -6.05
C ILE A 381 32.53 -23.07 -5.36
N VAL A 382 32.00 -22.18 -4.52
CA VAL A 382 32.78 -21.17 -3.80
C VAL A 382 33.81 -21.83 -2.88
N GLN A 383 33.39 -22.78 -2.04
CA GLN A 383 34.28 -23.50 -1.11
C GLN A 383 35.46 -24.18 -1.82
N SER A 384 35.19 -24.79 -2.98
CA SER A 384 36.22 -25.46 -3.78
C SER A 384 37.25 -24.48 -4.38
N ASN A 385 36.93 -23.19 -4.42
CA ASN A 385 37.75 -22.13 -5.01
C ASN A 385 38.31 -21.12 -4.00
N LEU A 386 38.03 -21.23 -2.69
CA LEU A 386 38.56 -20.32 -1.67
C LEU A 386 40.10 -20.28 -1.64
N ARG A 387 40.74 -21.41 -1.96
CA ARG A 387 42.20 -21.54 -2.05
C ARG A 387 42.81 -20.63 -3.12
N LEU A 388 42.06 -20.34 -4.19
CA LEU A 388 42.49 -19.40 -5.23
C LEU A 388 42.62 -17.99 -4.65
N VAL A 389 41.66 -17.55 -3.84
CA VAL A 389 41.67 -16.23 -3.19
C VAL A 389 42.91 -16.08 -2.30
N VAL A 390 43.19 -17.08 -1.47
CA VAL A 390 44.38 -17.10 -0.59
C VAL A 390 45.67 -16.98 -1.41
N SER A 391 45.77 -17.69 -2.54
CA SER A 391 46.96 -17.64 -3.40
C SER A 391 47.16 -16.28 -4.09
N ILE A 392 46.07 -15.59 -4.45
CA ILE A 392 46.12 -14.27 -5.06
C ILE A 392 46.43 -13.23 -3.99
N ALA A 393 45.71 -13.26 -2.86
CA ALA A 393 45.90 -12.35 -1.74
C ALA A 393 47.34 -12.37 -1.23
N LYS A 394 47.96 -13.56 -1.07
CA LYS A 394 49.34 -13.70 -0.61
C LYS A 394 50.36 -12.91 -1.45
N ARG A 395 50.11 -12.71 -2.76
CA ARG A 395 50.99 -11.92 -3.65
C ARG A 395 50.84 -10.41 -3.48
N HIS A 396 49.73 -9.96 -2.90
CA HIS A 396 49.36 -8.54 -2.77
C HIS A 396 49.46 -8.01 -1.33
N VAL A 397 49.89 -8.84 -0.38
CA VAL A 397 50.07 -8.43 1.01
C VAL A 397 51.37 -7.65 1.14
N ALA A 398 51.28 -6.38 1.49
CA ALA A 398 52.42 -5.62 2.00
C ALA A 398 52.61 -5.90 3.51
N SER A 399 53.81 -5.63 4.05
CA SER A 399 54.18 -5.94 5.45
C SER A 399 53.26 -5.32 6.53
N THR A 400 52.42 -4.35 6.17
CA THR A 400 51.55 -3.58 7.08
C THR A 400 50.05 -3.87 6.93
N ASP A 401 49.66 -4.76 6.00
CA ASP A 401 48.26 -5.06 5.69
C ASP A 401 47.75 -6.26 6.47
N ASP A 402 46.50 -6.17 6.94
CA ASP A 402 45.82 -7.30 7.56
C ASP A 402 45.42 -8.32 6.48
N PHE A 403 46.13 -9.44 6.47
CA PHE A 403 45.90 -10.53 5.53
C PHE A 403 44.44 -11.03 5.54
N PHE A 404 43.78 -11.05 6.71
CA PHE A 404 42.41 -11.54 6.83
C PHE A 404 41.40 -10.62 6.15
N THR A 405 41.58 -9.31 6.27
CA THR A 405 40.75 -8.32 5.57
C THR A 405 40.85 -8.50 4.05
N LEU A 406 42.07 -8.66 3.52
CA LEU A 406 42.28 -8.86 2.08
C LEU A 406 41.66 -10.19 1.59
N VAL A 407 41.82 -11.28 2.34
CA VAL A 407 41.20 -12.57 2.00
C VAL A 407 39.67 -12.45 2.03
N SER A 408 39.10 -11.73 3.01
CA SER A 408 37.66 -11.53 3.13
C SER A 408 37.08 -10.71 1.97
N ASP A 409 37.75 -9.61 1.56
CA ASP A 409 37.37 -8.82 0.39
C ASP A 409 37.49 -9.65 -0.92
N GLY A 410 38.53 -10.46 -1.01
CA GLY A 410 38.72 -11.40 -2.12
C GLY A 410 37.61 -12.45 -2.20
N ASN A 411 37.18 -13.01 -1.07
CA ASN A 411 36.08 -13.97 -0.99
C ASN A 411 34.76 -13.35 -1.46
N MET A 412 34.48 -12.09 -1.10
CA MET A 412 33.29 -11.39 -1.60
C MET A 412 33.33 -11.21 -3.12
N SER A 413 34.50 -10.99 -3.70
CA SER A 413 34.65 -10.91 -5.15
C SER A 413 34.55 -12.28 -5.83
N LEU A 414 35.01 -13.35 -5.21
CA LEU A 414 34.81 -14.72 -5.68
C LEU A 414 33.32 -15.09 -5.71
N ILE A 415 32.56 -14.76 -4.65
CA ILE A 415 31.11 -15.01 -4.58
C ILE A 415 30.39 -14.28 -5.71
N ARG A 416 30.70 -12.99 -5.92
CA ARG A 416 30.14 -12.20 -7.03
C ARG A 416 30.54 -12.74 -8.40
N ALA A 417 31.77 -13.23 -8.55
CA ALA A 417 32.23 -13.86 -9.78
C ALA A 417 31.49 -15.17 -10.07
N CYS A 418 31.20 -15.97 -9.04
CA CYS A 418 30.42 -17.20 -9.15
C CYS A 418 29.01 -16.96 -9.71
N GLU A 419 28.38 -15.84 -9.33
CA GLU A 419 27.02 -15.50 -9.81
C GLU A 419 26.99 -15.03 -11.27
N LYS A 420 28.10 -14.48 -11.78
CA LYS A 420 28.21 -13.88 -13.12
C LYS A 420 28.98 -14.73 -14.12
N PHE A 421 29.46 -15.90 -13.70
CA PHE A 421 30.28 -16.74 -14.55
C PHE A 421 29.42 -17.48 -15.59
N ASP A 422 29.79 -17.30 -16.84
CA ASP A 422 29.17 -17.96 -17.98
C ASP A 422 29.91 -19.26 -18.32
N TYR A 423 29.30 -20.39 -17.99
CA TYR A 423 29.86 -21.72 -18.17
C TYR A 423 29.82 -22.20 -19.64
N SER A 424 29.01 -21.57 -20.49
CA SER A 424 28.86 -21.94 -21.92
C SER A 424 30.10 -21.59 -22.75
N ARG A 425 30.86 -20.57 -22.32
CA ARG A 425 32.05 -20.06 -23.03
C ARG A 425 33.27 -20.99 -22.98
N GLY A 426 33.18 -22.13 -22.29
CA GLY A 426 34.24 -23.14 -22.24
C GLY A 426 35.50 -22.73 -21.46
N ASN A 427 35.58 -21.52 -20.89
CA ASN A 427 36.70 -21.07 -20.09
C ASN A 427 36.71 -21.69 -18.69
N LYS A 428 37.88 -21.78 -18.06
CA LYS A 428 38.00 -22.19 -16.66
C LYS A 428 37.48 -21.09 -15.72
N PHE A 429 36.74 -21.48 -14.68
CA PHE A 429 36.23 -20.53 -13.68
C PHE A 429 37.37 -19.77 -12.99
N SER A 430 38.48 -20.44 -12.70
CA SER A 430 39.68 -19.83 -12.12
C SER A 430 40.20 -18.63 -12.92
N THR A 431 40.12 -18.65 -14.25
CA THR A 431 40.58 -17.55 -15.12
C THR A 431 39.72 -16.31 -14.90
N TYR A 432 38.40 -16.48 -14.93
CA TYR A 432 37.45 -15.38 -14.72
C TYR A 432 37.50 -14.85 -13.28
N ALA A 433 37.49 -15.75 -12.29
CA ALA A 433 37.55 -15.42 -10.87
C ALA A 433 38.84 -14.67 -10.51
N SER A 434 39.99 -15.08 -11.06
CA SER A 434 41.27 -14.40 -10.82
C SER A 434 41.24 -12.94 -11.27
N TRP A 435 40.67 -12.66 -12.43
CA TRP A 435 40.54 -11.29 -12.92
C TRP A 435 39.58 -10.47 -12.07
N ALA A 436 38.45 -11.05 -11.65
CA ALA A 436 37.48 -10.37 -10.77
C ALA A 436 38.09 -10.01 -9.41
N ILE A 437 38.85 -10.94 -8.80
CA ILE A 437 39.55 -10.73 -7.53
C ILE A 437 40.62 -9.64 -7.69
N MET A 438 41.48 -9.76 -8.71
CA MET A 438 42.56 -8.80 -8.95
C MET A 438 42.02 -7.39 -9.23
N LYS A 439 40.94 -7.28 -10.00
CA LYS A 439 40.27 -6.00 -10.27
C LYS A 439 39.68 -5.37 -9.01
N ASN A 440 39.17 -6.18 -8.08
CA ASN A 440 38.68 -5.67 -6.79
C ASN A 440 39.85 -5.18 -5.93
N PHE A 441 40.91 -5.96 -5.80
CA PHE A 441 42.12 -5.58 -5.04
C PHE A 441 42.77 -4.30 -5.58
N ALA A 442 42.84 -4.13 -6.90
CA ALA A 442 43.32 -2.90 -7.52
C ALA A 442 42.47 -1.66 -7.15
N ARG A 443 41.22 -1.83 -6.71
CA ARG A 443 40.33 -0.76 -6.24
C ARG A 443 40.39 -0.57 -4.72
N THR A 444 40.35 -1.65 -3.95
CA THR A 444 40.27 -1.62 -2.49
C THR A 444 41.60 -1.22 -1.85
N ILE A 445 42.72 -1.82 -2.31
CA ILE A 445 44.04 -1.60 -1.70
C ILE A 445 44.45 -0.11 -1.71
N PRO A 446 44.36 0.64 -2.83
CA PRO A 446 44.71 2.06 -2.82
C PRO A 446 43.77 2.91 -1.96
N LYS A 447 42.49 2.52 -1.85
CA LYS A 447 41.50 3.24 -1.04
C LYS A 447 41.77 3.07 0.45
N GLU A 448 42.06 1.85 0.88
CA GLU A 448 42.45 1.56 2.26
C GLU A 448 43.78 2.22 2.61
N PHE A 449 44.76 2.19 1.70
CA PHE A 449 46.02 2.90 1.87
C PHE A 449 45.79 4.41 2.07
N LYS A 450 45.01 5.07 1.19
CA LYS A 450 44.65 6.50 1.34
C LYS A 450 43.89 6.80 2.63
N HIS A 451 42.99 5.91 3.06
CA HIS A 451 42.25 6.08 4.30
C HIS A 451 43.21 6.00 5.50
N ARG A 452 44.06 4.98 5.56
CA ARG A 452 45.06 4.81 6.63
C ARG A 452 46.07 5.94 6.64
N ASP A 453 46.52 6.41 5.48
CA ASP A 453 47.46 7.52 5.35
C ASP A 453 46.84 8.85 5.81
N ARG A 454 45.55 9.05 5.56
CA ARG A 454 44.79 10.21 6.06
C ARG A 454 44.64 10.23 7.59
N PHE A 455 44.62 9.06 8.22
CA PHE A 455 44.54 8.91 9.68
C PHE A 455 45.89 8.52 10.30
N ARG A 456 46.98 8.62 9.53
CA ARG A 456 48.32 8.43 10.03
C ARG A 456 48.66 9.69 10.81
N THR A 457 48.76 9.59 12.13
CA THR A 457 49.40 10.59 12.98
C THR A 457 50.87 10.65 12.60
N THR A 458 51.21 11.38 11.53
CA THR A 458 52.60 11.63 11.17
C THR A 458 53.23 12.53 12.24
N THR A 459 54.28 11.99 12.88
CA THR A 459 55.29 12.67 13.72
C THR A 459 54.74 13.73 14.66
N GLU A 460 54.44 13.31 15.90
CA GLU A 460 54.22 14.17 17.07
C GLU A 460 55.19 15.37 17.13
N GLU A 461 56.43 15.22 16.65
CA GLU A 461 57.44 16.28 16.62
C GLU A 461 56.99 17.57 15.90
N LEU A 462 56.25 17.47 14.79
CA LEU A 462 55.81 18.64 14.02
C LEU A 462 54.65 19.37 14.70
N PHE A 463 53.76 18.63 15.37
CA PHE A 463 52.66 19.20 16.18
C PHE A 463 53.16 19.83 17.48
N MET A 464 54.21 19.28 18.10
CA MET A 464 54.85 19.87 19.27
C MET A 464 55.69 21.11 18.93
N SER A 465 56.22 21.22 17.70
CA SER A 465 57.05 22.35 17.28
C SER A 465 56.28 23.64 16.96
N ARG A 466 54.98 23.57 16.66
CA ARG A 466 54.15 24.76 16.44
C ARG A 466 53.49 25.17 17.75
N GLN A 467 53.88 26.31 18.29
CA GLN A 467 53.12 26.97 19.36
C GLN A 467 51.74 27.38 18.82
N ASP A 468 50.70 27.17 19.63
CA ASP A 468 49.35 27.64 19.31
C ASP A 468 49.30 29.16 19.49
N GLU A 469 49.22 29.91 18.39
CA GLU A 469 49.16 31.38 18.38
C GLU A 469 47.75 31.93 18.69
N ARG A 470 46.77 31.07 18.99
CA ARG A 470 45.43 31.52 19.38
C ARG A 470 45.50 32.22 20.74
N MET A 471 45.34 33.54 20.71
CA MET A 471 45.19 34.39 21.90
C MET A 471 44.01 33.90 22.76
N ASP A 472 44.12 34.06 24.09
CA ASP A 472 43.07 33.70 25.04
C ASP A 472 41.71 34.32 24.63
N PRO A 473 40.68 33.50 24.32
CA PRO A 473 39.36 33.99 23.93
C PRO A 473 38.75 34.98 24.94
N TYR A 474 39.12 34.86 26.21
CA TYR A 474 38.68 35.76 27.27
C TYR A 474 39.33 37.16 27.17
N ALA A 475 40.60 37.21 26.75
CA ALA A 475 41.30 38.47 26.52
C ALA A 475 40.68 39.23 25.33
N GLU A 476 40.38 38.53 24.23
CA GLU A 476 39.68 39.14 23.08
C GLU A 476 38.29 39.66 23.45
N GLU A 477 37.49 38.88 24.18
CA GLU A 477 36.16 39.32 24.59
C GLU A 477 36.22 40.55 25.51
N THR A 478 37.21 40.61 26.39
CA THR A 478 37.41 41.76 27.29
C THR A 478 37.78 43.02 26.52
N VAL A 479 38.70 42.92 25.55
CA VAL A 479 39.09 44.04 24.68
C VAL A 479 37.90 44.52 23.84
N GLN A 480 37.13 43.60 23.26
CA GLN A 480 35.93 43.94 22.47
C GLN A 480 34.85 44.62 23.32
N ARG A 481 34.60 44.13 24.55
CA ARG A 481 33.66 44.77 25.49
C ARG A 481 34.13 46.18 25.88
N SER A 482 35.43 46.40 26.05
CA SER A 482 35.98 47.74 26.33
C SER A 482 35.73 48.68 25.15
N ARG A 483 36.06 48.25 23.92
CA ARG A 483 35.84 49.02 22.69
C ARG A 483 34.35 49.37 22.49
N GLN A 484 33.44 48.43 22.71
CA GLN A 484 31.99 48.70 22.61
C GLN A 484 31.52 49.74 23.64
N ARG A 485 32.06 49.72 24.86
CA ARG A 485 31.73 50.73 25.88
C ARG A 485 32.24 52.11 25.50
N GLU A 486 33.46 52.20 24.96
CA GLU A 486 34.03 53.45 24.45
C GLU A 486 33.20 54.01 23.29
N LEU A 487 32.90 53.19 22.28
CA LEU A 487 32.04 53.59 21.17
C LEU A 487 30.68 54.10 21.66
N SER A 488 30.07 53.43 22.63
CA SER A 488 28.80 53.87 23.23
C SER A 488 28.90 55.25 23.90
N LYS A 489 30.02 55.54 24.59
CA LYS A 489 30.25 56.86 25.21
C LYS A 489 30.37 57.97 24.18
N ILE A 490 31.07 57.74 23.07
CA ILE A 490 31.23 58.74 22.00
C ILE A 490 29.90 58.96 21.29
N LEU A 491 29.16 57.89 20.98
CA LEU A 491 27.86 57.96 20.32
C LEU A 491 26.83 58.77 21.11
N ASN A 492 26.90 58.76 22.46
CA ASN A 492 26.01 59.55 23.32
C ASN A 492 26.25 61.07 23.25
N ARG A 493 27.33 61.54 22.61
CA ARG A 493 27.54 62.98 22.36
C ARG A 493 26.79 63.48 21.12
N LEU A 494 26.31 62.57 20.29
CA LEU A 494 25.47 62.92 19.14
C LEU A 494 24.04 63.17 19.61
N ASP A 495 23.32 64.00 18.86
CA ASP A 495 21.88 64.16 19.08
C ASP A 495 21.17 62.83 18.80
N GLU A 496 20.04 62.54 19.47
CA GLU A 496 19.33 61.26 19.33
C GLU A 496 19.05 60.86 17.87
N ARG A 497 18.77 61.87 17.03
CA ARG A 497 18.52 61.68 15.61
C ARG A 497 19.78 61.31 14.83
N GLU A 498 20.92 61.91 15.16
CA GLU A 498 22.23 61.61 14.57
C GLU A 498 22.73 60.23 15.03
N GLN A 499 22.56 59.90 16.31
CA GLN A 499 22.92 58.60 16.88
C GLN A 499 22.16 57.45 16.21
N LYS A 500 20.85 57.61 15.98
CA LYS A 500 20.04 56.61 15.26
C LYS A 500 20.51 56.42 13.82
N ILE A 501 20.84 57.50 13.11
CA ILE A 501 21.35 57.43 11.72
C ILE A 501 22.67 56.66 11.67
N ILE A 502 23.63 56.98 12.55
CA ILE A 502 24.94 56.29 12.57
C ILE A 502 24.77 54.82 12.98
N THR A 503 23.94 54.52 13.97
CA THR A 503 23.70 53.14 14.44
C THR A 503 23.09 52.27 13.33
N ALA A 504 22.10 52.79 12.60
CA ALA A 504 21.44 52.10 11.50
C ALA A 504 22.34 51.98 10.26
N ARG A 505 23.12 53.04 9.94
CA ARG A 505 24.01 53.07 8.78
C ARG A 505 25.17 52.09 8.88
N PHE A 506 25.78 51.98 10.06
CA PHE A 506 26.95 51.15 10.30
C PHE A 506 26.65 49.82 11.01
N GLY A 507 25.37 49.53 11.31
CA GLY A 507 24.96 48.27 11.92
C GLY A 507 25.50 48.07 13.34
N LEU A 508 25.64 49.15 14.12
CA LEU A 508 26.28 49.12 15.45
C LEU A 508 25.40 48.45 16.53
N GLY A 509 24.16 48.07 16.20
CA GLY A 509 23.26 47.30 17.07
C GLY A 509 23.50 45.80 16.97
N ARG A 510 23.30 45.05 18.07
CA ARG A 510 23.44 43.58 18.07
C ARG A 510 22.57 42.95 16.96
N GLY A 511 23.23 42.35 15.96
CA GLY A 511 22.57 41.62 14.90
C GLY A 511 21.96 42.47 13.78
N ASN A 512 22.27 43.77 13.72
CA ASN A 512 21.78 44.63 12.65
C ASN A 512 22.80 44.72 11.50
N GLU A 513 22.36 44.50 10.27
CA GLU A 513 23.15 44.77 9.09
C GLU A 513 23.19 46.28 8.77
N PRO A 514 24.28 46.79 8.18
CA PRO A 514 24.38 48.20 7.80
C PRO A 514 23.36 48.56 6.71
N LEU A 515 22.51 49.55 6.97
CA LEU A 515 21.49 50.02 6.02
C LEU A 515 22.06 51.06 5.04
N THR A 516 21.44 51.18 3.87
CA THR A 516 21.78 52.23 2.89
C THR A 516 21.16 53.58 3.25
N LEU A 517 21.74 54.70 2.79
CA LEU A 517 21.21 56.06 3.04
C LEU A 517 19.76 56.24 2.60
N LYS A 518 19.32 55.50 1.57
CA LYS A 518 17.93 55.53 1.11
C LYS A 518 17.00 54.85 2.11
N GLN A 519 17.37 53.66 2.60
CA GLN A 519 16.59 52.90 3.59
C GLN A 519 16.50 53.65 4.93
N VAL A 520 17.62 54.21 5.41
CA VAL A 520 17.62 55.04 6.62
C VAL A 520 16.74 56.30 6.42
N GLY A 521 16.71 56.86 5.21
CA GLY A 521 15.84 57.98 4.86
C GLY A 521 14.35 57.62 4.89
N GLU A 522 14.00 56.46 4.35
CA GLU A 522 12.63 55.91 4.38
C GLU A 522 12.16 55.69 5.83
N GLU A 523 13.00 55.11 6.69
CA GLU A 523 12.68 54.88 8.11
C GLU A 523 12.51 56.18 8.90
N MET A 524 13.35 57.19 8.61
CA MET A 524 13.36 58.47 9.34
C MET A 524 12.46 59.54 8.72
N GLY A 525 11.69 59.19 7.67
CA GLY A 525 10.77 60.09 6.98
C GLY A 525 11.44 61.29 6.30
N VAL A 526 12.69 61.15 5.85
CA VAL A 526 13.48 62.23 5.22
C VAL A 526 14.17 61.79 3.95
N THR A 527 14.52 62.76 3.10
CA THR A 527 15.20 62.46 1.83
C THR A 527 16.61 61.90 2.06
N LYS A 528 17.08 61.06 1.13
CA LYS A 528 18.44 60.48 1.13
C LYS A 528 19.52 61.54 1.31
N GLU A 529 19.38 62.68 0.63
CA GLU A 529 20.36 63.78 0.74
C GLU A 529 20.36 64.42 2.12
N ARG A 530 19.20 64.49 2.78
CA ARG A 530 19.12 64.97 4.17
C ARG A 530 19.82 64.01 5.14
N ILE A 531 19.70 62.69 4.95
CA ILE A 531 20.45 61.70 5.73
C ILE A 531 21.96 61.84 5.51
N ARG A 532 22.41 62.01 4.27
CA ARG A 532 23.84 62.21 3.94
C ARG A 532 24.42 63.44 4.62
N GLN A 533 23.67 64.56 4.66
CA GLN A 533 24.08 65.77 5.37
C GLN A 533 24.19 65.55 6.88
N LEU A 534 23.21 64.87 7.48
CA LEU A 534 23.20 64.56 8.92
C LEU A 534 24.31 63.56 9.29
N GLU A 535 24.57 62.56 8.45
CA GLU A 535 25.68 61.62 8.61
C GLU A 535 27.04 62.34 8.57
N SER A 536 27.27 63.21 7.58
CA SER A 536 28.51 63.97 7.47
C SER A 536 28.74 64.88 8.69
N ARG A 537 27.68 65.49 9.22
CA ARG A 537 27.76 66.31 10.44
C ARG A 537 28.03 65.47 11.68
N ALA A 538 27.36 64.32 11.80
CA ALA A 538 27.57 63.39 12.90
C ALA A 538 28.99 62.81 12.89
N LEU A 539 29.52 62.42 11.73
CA LEU A 539 30.90 61.92 11.61
C LEU A 539 31.94 62.98 11.98
N ALA A 540 31.70 64.25 11.65
CA ALA A 540 32.58 65.34 12.08
C ALA A 540 32.58 65.47 13.62
N LYS A 541 31.39 65.50 14.25
CA LYS A 541 31.26 65.53 15.71
C LYS A 541 31.90 64.30 16.39
N LEU A 542 31.78 63.12 15.78
CA LEU A 542 32.41 61.88 16.29
C LEU A 542 33.93 61.94 16.19
N ARG A 543 34.49 62.53 15.13
CA ARG A 543 35.94 62.73 14.99
C ARG A 543 36.46 63.65 16.09
N ASP A 544 35.82 64.81 16.29
CA ASP A 544 36.19 65.74 17.35
C ASP A 544 36.10 65.07 18.74
N ALA A 545 35.04 64.28 18.98
CA ALA A 545 34.87 63.55 20.22
C ALA A 545 35.88 62.41 20.44
N ALA A 546 36.36 61.77 19.36
CA ALA A 546 37.39 60.74 19.43
C ALA A 546 38.77 61.34 19.73
N ASP A 547 39.09 62.49 19.11
CA ASP A 547 40.32 63.24 19.35
C ASP A 547 40.41 63.75 20.80
N GLU A 548 39.32 64.28 21.34
CA GLU A 548 39.23 64.67 22.76
C GLU A 548 39.37 63.48 23.73
N ALA A 549 38.82 62.32 23.35
CA ALA A 549 38.89 61.10 24.16
C ALA A 549 40.25 60.38 24.07
N LYS A 550 41.19 60.89 23.25
CA LYS A 550 42.51 60.29 23.00
C LYS A 550 42.43 58.81 22.64
N ILE A 551 41.45 58.45 21.82
CA ILE A 551 41.32 57.08 21.32
C ILE A 551 42.28 56.97 20.15
N ASP A 552 43.34 56.16 20.30
CA ASP A 552 44.26 55.87 19.20
C ASP A 552 43.49 55.18 18.08
N VAL A 553 43.16 55.96 17.05
CA VAL A 553 42.62 55.45 15.80
C VAL A 553 43.79 54.91 14.98
N GLU A 554 44.35 53.77 15.40
CA GLU A 554 45.21 52.99 14.52
C GLU A 554 44.35 52.51 13.34
N LEU A 555 44.40 53.26 12.24
CA LEU A 555 43.84 52.87 10.95
C LEU A 555 44.60 51.63 10.47
N GLY A 556 43.97 50.45 10.58
CA GLY A 556 44.50 49.21 10.05
C GLY A 556 44.91 49.34 8.59
N SER A 557 46.13 48.86 8.28
CA SER A 557 46.67 48.71 6.91
C SER A 557 45.99 47.57 6.17
#